data_AF-A0A6A6A4A8-F1
#
_entry.id   AF-A0A6A6A4A8-F1
#
_cell.length_a   1.000
_cell.length_b   1.000
_cell.length_c   1.000
_cell.angle_alpha   90.00
_cell.angle_beta   90.00
_cell.angle_gamma   90.00
#
_symmetry.space_group_name_H-M   'P 1'
#
loop_
_entity.id
_entity.type
_entity.pdbx_description
1 polymer ?
#
loop_
_entity_poly.entity_id
_entity_poly.type
_entity_poly.pdbx_seq_one_letter_code
_entity_poly.pdbx_strand_id
1 'polypeptide(L)'
;MPRHNPPFQQAFTYFSQDARRYIRQNRPRWSTTNINITIDTIWHGNQALRTYYGAHAANNVTRRNLAGLPTPNPIPDRPFTRANLTAARTHGQLPAAAPPAATAPAAIAPAVVGAAGIAPAPAPAQQSGNNYPFDFWPSQWDPDPDTEGWPTLDEITSEREARKAFLALPLARWQESASPWTWRGARFLGSGSFGSAGLWVRVDDYGNIRDRLVVKDCQPARSEWRNPIYWRDKLPREISLHRRIDRRRALLDPAPGFENIVQHRGYRLMMSKRRYRLYLKYYAGGDLYRAMGQHVSFWTAVPGMERNHVLGITRRIPEHFIWHVFASLVRACRILRTGTLDTTPIPHWKPITHLDISPSNIFLLEHGRATHRPTIVLSDLGMSFSELEHDAAGPSDNPIEYTTDTYETRHPPEQQRVRGNPPVPLDEKTDIFRIGSTIWELVAHSWSDLGPMVENAALKDRLGNPIHAVNALQPVSGTDRGLLTESAVFPMPSRAYPAANAYSPELKRLVRRCLEWRAEERVGLAELEGAIQLFLEANPDVRTDVQMPLFTEKKERFELGAEFESGVGLRRRR
;
A
#
# COMPACT_ATOMS: atom_id res chain seq x y z
N MET A 1 -9.89 13.90 28.04
CA MET A 1 -9.11 12.71 27.63
C MET A 1 -7.62 13.00 27.77
N PRO A 2 -6.78 12.04 28.17
CA PRO A 2 -5.33 12.26 28.29
C PRO A 2 -4.71 12.53 26.90
N ARG A 3 -3.84 13.55 26.83
CA ARG A 3 -3.14 13.98 25.62
C ARG A 3 -2.17 12.87 25.19
N HIS A 4 -2.23 12.44 23.94
CA HIS A 4 -1.24 11.54 23.38
C HIS A 4 -0.67 12.17 22.11
N ASN A 5 0.63 12.51 22.17
CA ASN A 5 1.39 13.13 21.09
C ASN A 5 1.85 12.08 20.05
N PRO A 6 2.30 12.51 18.84
CA PRO A 6 2.63 11.62 17.72
C PRO A 6 3.82 10.69 18.02
N PRO A 7 3.95 9.51 17.39
CA PRO A 7 4.91 8.47 17.79
C PRO A 7 6.27 8.60 17.10
N PHE A 8 6.87 9.80 17.05
CA PHE A 8 8.18 9.92 16.41
C PHE A 8 9.26 9.19 17.22
N GLN A 9 10.30 8.68 16.55
CA GLN A 9 11.44 8.04 17.25
C GLN A 9 12.53 9.05 17.63
N GLN A 10 12.59 10.18 16.95
CA GLN A 10 13.63 11.20 17.14
C GLN A 10 13.09 12.42 17.90
N ALA A 11 13.84 12.84 18.92
CA ALA A 11 13.52 14.00 19.75
C ALA A 11 13.32 15.30 18.94
N PHE A 12 14.07 15.47 17.85
CA PHE A 12 13.93 16.62 16.96
C PHE A 12 12.55 16.68 16.32
N THR A 13 11.99 15.55 15.89
CA THR A 13 10.70 15.51 15.18
C THR A 13 9.56 15.93 16.09
N TYR A 14 9.61 15.56 17.37
CA TYR A 14 8.68 16.06 18.39
C TYR A 14 8.75 17.58 18.53
N PHE A 15 9.95 18.11 18.77
CA PHE A 15 10.16 19.54 18.92
C PHE A 15 9.71 20.31 17.67
N SER A 16 10.11 19.86 16.48
CA SER A 16 9.80 20.51 15.21
C SER A 16 8.30 20.62 14.99
N GLN A 17 7.54 19.58 15.33
CA GLN A 17 6.07 19.59 15.24
C GLN A 17 5.43 20.57 16.23
N ASP A 18 5.82 20.52 17.50
CA ASP A 18 5.30 21.43 18.54
C ASP A 18 5.65 22.90 18.23
N ALA A 19 6.87 23.16 17.77
CA ALA A 19 7.34 24.48 17.37
C ALA A 19 6.60 25.00 16.13
N ARG A 20 6.46 24.20 15.06
CA ARG A 20 5.72 24.59 13.84
C ARG A 20 4.28 24.92 14.17
N ARG A 21 3.64 24.11 15.00
CA ARG A 21 2.26 24.34 15.44
C ARG A 21 2.14 25.68 16.17
N TYR A 22 2.99 25.93 17.15
CA TYR A 22 2.98 27.19 17.91
C TYR A 22 3.25 28.40 17.01
N ILE A 23 4.28 28.34 16.17
CA ILE A 23 4.68 29.45 15.29
C ILE A 23 3.55 29.78 14.30
N ARG A 24 2.92 28.78 13.67
CA ARG A 24 1.80 29.04 12.74
C ARG A 24 0.61 29.71 13.40
N GLN A 25 0.28 29.31 14.64
CA GLN A 25 -0.83 29.90 15.39
C GLN A 25 -0.51 31.32 15.88
N ASN A 26 0.73 31.57 16.30
CA ASN A 26 1.07 32.80 17.02
C ASN A 26 1.90 33.80 16.19
N ARG A 27 2.44 33.38 15.05
CA ARG A 27 3.31 34.16 14.16
C ARG A 27 2.94 33.93 12.68
N PRO A 28 1.68 34.16 12.27
CA PRO A 28 1.18 33.81 10.93
C PRO A 28 1.90 34.52 9.77
N ARG A 29 2.64 35.60 10.06
CA ARG A 29 3.43 36.35 9.05
C ARG A 29 4.81 35.77 8.80
N TRP A 30 5.24 34.75 9.54
CA TRP A 30 6.54 34.13 9.31
C TRP A 30 6.50 33.24 8.06
N SER A 31 7.42 33.47 7.14
CA SER A 31 7.60 32.59 5.97
C SER A 31 8.07 31.20 6.41
N THR A 32 7.81 30.19 5.59
CA THR A 32 8.28 28.81 5.83
C THR A 32 9.78 28.73 6.09
N THR A 33 10.57 29.51 5.34
CA THR A 33 12.02 29.64 5.53
C THR A 33 12.36 30.16 6.93
N ASN A 34 11.65 31.19 7.41
CA ASN A 34 11.85 31.75 8.75
C ASN A 34 11.50 30.75 9.85
N ILE A 35 10.43 29.96 9.66
CA ILE A 35 10.02 28.91 10.60
C ILE A 35 11.12 27.84 10.70
N ASN A 36 11.58 27.31 9.57
CA ASN A 36 12.57 26.24 9.54
C ASN A 36 13.92 26.71 10.09
N ILE A 37 14.42 27.89 9.69
CA ILE A 37 15.65 28.46 10.23
C ILE A 37 15.54 28.63 11.76
N THR A 38 14.40 29.13 12.25
CA THR A 38 14.19 29.34 13.68
C THR A 38 14.19 28.03 14.46
N ILE A 39 13.46 27.03 13.97
CA ILE A 39 13.41 25.70 14.60
C ILE A 39 14.81 25.07 14.64
N ASP A 40 15.54 25.06 13.53
CA ASP A 40 16.88 24.49 13.49
C ASP A 40 17.84 25.27 14.40
N THR A 41 17.75 26.61 14.43
CA THR A 41 18.61 27.45 15.29
C THR A 41 18.39 27.12 16.74
N ILE A 42 17.12 26.99 17.17
CA ILE A 42 16.79 26.62 18.54
C ILE A 42 17.25 25.19 18.84
N TRP A 43 16.99 24.25 17.94
CA TRP A 43 17.39 22.86 18.14
C TRP A 43 18.90 22.71 18.32
N HIS A 44 19.71 23.41 17.53
CA HIS A 44 21.17 23.37 17.63
C HIS A 44 21.74 24.24 18.76
N GLY A 45 21.12 25.38 19.06
CA GLY A 45 21.61 26.35 20.05
C GLY A 45 21.12 26.15 21.48
N ASN A 46 20.10 25.32 21.71
CA ASN A 46 19.49 25.13 23.04
C ASN A 46 19.68 23.69 23.55
N GLN A 47 20.74 23.46 24.32
CA GLN A 47 21.04 22.15 24.89
C GLN A 47 19.95 21.65 25.85
N ALA A 48 19.38 22.54 26.68
CA ALA A 48 18.32 22.19 27.62
C ALA A 48 17.06 21.67 26.91
N LEU A 49 16.70 22.28 25.77
CA LEU A 49 15.60 21.81 24.92
C LEU A 49 15.84 20.42 24.35
N ARG A 50 17.07 20.14 23.85
CA ARG A 50 17.42 18.80 23.35
C ARG A 50 17.36 17.76 24.46
N THR A 51 17.84 18.09 25.65
CA THR A 51 17.71 17.23 26.84
C THR A 51 16.25 17.00 27.19
N TYR A 52 15.43 18.07 27.18
CA TYR A 52 13.99 17.98 27.42
C TYR A 52 13.33 16.99 26.46
N TYR A 53 13.44 17.18 25.14
CA TYR A 53 12.83 16.26 24.18
C TYR A 53 13.54 14.90 24.11
N GLY A 54 14.83 14.82 24.44
CA GLY A 54 15.62 13.58 24.46
C GLY A 54 15.22 12.63 25.58
N ALA A 55 15.09 13.14 26.82
CA ALA A 55 14.59 12.35 27.96
C ALA A 55 13.17 11.83 27.70
N HIS A 56 12.39 12.64 27.01
CA HIS A 56 11.02 12.37 26.62
C HIS A 56 10.90 11.35 25.46
N ALA A 57 11.83 11.37 24.51
CA ALA A 57 11.93 10.35 23.45
C ALA A 57 12.48 9.01 23.98
N ALA A 58 13.39 9.04 24.96
CA ALA A 58 13.96 7.85 25.58
C ALA A 58 12.98 7.12 26.52
N ASN A 59 12.10 7.85 27.21
CA ASN A 59 11.12 7.30 28.16
C ASN A 59 9.85 6.73 27.50
N ASN A 60 9.99 6.00 26.39
CA ASN A 60 8.91 5.36 25.61
C ASN A 60 7.97 4.43 26.44
N VAL A 61 8.27 4.17 27.71
CA VAL A 61 7.63 3.14 28.55
C VAL A 61 6.39 3.64 29.31
N THR A 62 6.22 4.94 29.58
CA THR A 62 5.08 5.45 30.38
C THR A 62 4.26 6.52 29.65
N ARG A 63 3.87 6.23 28.40
CA ARG A 63 2.73 6.68 27.55
C ARG A 63 1.79 7.86 27.92
N ARG A 64 2.03 8.75 28.90
CA ARG A 64 0.97 9.62 29.42
C ARG A 64 1.12 11.12 29.27
N ASN A 65 2.28 11.74 29.12
CA ASN A 65 2.33 13.18 28.81
C ASN A 65 3.71 13.59 28.31
N LEU A 66 3.81 13.92 27.04
CA LEU A 66 4.83 14.88 26.60
C LEU A 66 4.22 16.25 26.85
N ALA A 67 4.74 17.00 27.82
CA ALA A 67 4.42 18.42 27.92
C ALA A 67 4.88 19.08 26.61
N GLY A 68 4.12 20.03 26.06
CA GLY A 68 4.41 20.66 24.77
C GLY A 68 5.72 21.45 24.78
N LEU A 69 5.76 22.61 24.12
CA LEU A 69 6.92 23.50 24.27
C LEU A 69 7.23 23.74 25.77
N PRO A 70 8.51 23.64 26.18
CA PRO A 70 8.86 23.84 27.58
C PRO A 70 8.51 25.26 28.02
N THR A 71 8.42 25.47 29.33
CA THR A 71 8.22 26.79 29.94
C THR A 71 9.55 27.27 30.54
N PRO A 72 10.09 28.44 30.16
CA PRO A 72 9.52 29.40 29.20
C PRO A 72 9.57 28.91 27.74
N ASN A 73 8.63 29.38 26.93
CA ASN A 73 8.52 29.00 25.52
C ASN A 73 9.79 29.41 24.75
N PRO A 74 10.50 28.48 24.09
CA PRO A 74 11.76 28.78 23.43
C PRO A 74 11.61 29.52 22.09
N ILE A 75 10.38 29.70 21.59
CA ILE A 75 10.13 30.36 20.30
C ILE A 75 10.22 31.89 20.46
N PRO A 76 11.13 32.58 19.74
CA PRO A 76 11.29 34.03 19.83
C PRO A 76 10.15 34.80 19.13
N ASP A 77 10.04 36.11 19.43
CA ASP A 77 9.08 37.00 18.77
C ASP A 77 9.44 37.34 17.32
N ARG A 78 10.74 37.31 16.99
CA ARG A 78 11.27 37.51 15.65
C ARG A 78 12.01 36.24 15.19
N PRO A 79 11.91 35.87 13.91
CA PRO A 79 12.56 34.67 13.43
C PRO A 79 14.08 34.83 13.48
N PHE A 80 14.80 33.74 13.72
CA PHE A 80 16.24 33.73 13.58
C PHE A 80 16.66 33.84 12.12
N THR A 81 17.85 34.40 11.89
CA THR A 81 18.45 34.52 10.56
C THR A 81 19.34 33.33 10.24
N ARG A 82 19.75 33.19 8.97
CA ARG A 82 20.69 32.13 8.56
C ARG A 82 22.04 32.24 9.28
N ALA A 83 22.50 33.46 9.58
CA ALA A 83 23.71 33.69 10.36
C ALA A 83 23.58 33.14 11.79
N ASN A 84 22.39 33.31 12.40
CA ASN A 84 22.10 32.73 13.71
C ASN A 84 22.13 31.20 13.70
N LEU A 85 21.57 30.58 12.67
CA LEU A 85 21.63 29.12 12.49
C LEU A 85 23.07 28.62 12.37
N THR A 86 23.88 29.28 11.55
CA THR A 86 25.31 28.95 11.41
C THR A 86 26.02 29.06 12.76
N ALA A 87 25.84 30.17 13.48
CA ALA A 87 26.43 30.37 14.80
C ALA A 87 25.97 29.30 15.81
N ALA A 88 24.68 28.95 15.83
CA ALA A 88 24.14 27.93 16.72
C ALA A 88 24.70 26.53 16.42
N ARG A 89 24.94 26.20 15.14
CA ARG A 89 25.59 24.94 14.76
C ARG A 89 27.07 24.90 15.13
N THR A 90 27.77 26.02 14.96
CA THR A 90 29.21 26.10 15.25
C THR A 90 29.50 26.13 16.74
N HIS A 91 28.72 26.90 17.51
CA HIS A 91 29.02 27.18 18.91
C HIS A 91 28.10 26.45 19.90
N GLY A 92 27.03 25.81 19.41
CA GLY A 92 26.07 25.09 20.26
C GLY A 92 25.26 25.99 21.19
N GLN A 93 25.25 27.31 20.95
CA GLN A 93 24.59 28.32 21.78
C GLN A 93 23.58 29.14 20.97
N LEU A 94 22.48 29.54 21.62
CA LEU A 94 21.53 30.48 21.03
C LEU A 94 22.16 31.87 20.89
N PRO A 95 21.83 32.63 19.83
CA PRO A 95 22.24 34.03 19.73
C PRO A 95 21.66 34.83 20.89
N ALA A 96 22.43 35.77 21.44
CA ALA A 96 21.92 36.72 22.43
C ALA A 96 20.69 37.45 21.85
N ALA A 97 19.62 37.53 22.65
CA ALA A 97 18.40 38.22 22.23
C ALA A 97 18.75 39.67 21.86
N ALA A 98 18.40 40.09 20.64
CA ALA A 98 18.59 41.47 20.23
C ALA A 98 17.83 42.38 21.20
N PRO A 99 18.44 43.48 21.70
CA PRO A 99 17.74 44.41 22.57
C PRO A 99 16.47 44.93 21.88
N PRO A 100 15.37 45.14 22.63
CA PRO A 100 14.14 45.68 22.06
C PRO A 100 14.46 47.00 21.37
N ALA A 101 14.03 47.13 20.10
CA ALA A 101 14.26 48.33 19.33
C ALA A 101 13.62 49.53 20.04
N ALA A 102 14.42 50.57 20.30
CA ALA A 102 13.93 51.83 20.84
C ALA A 102 12.79 52.36 19.96
N THR A 103 11.64 52.64 20.56
CA THR A 103 10.50 53.27 19.91
C THR A 103 10.93 54.63 19.37
N ALA A 104 11.02 54.76 18.04
CA ALA A 104 11.22 56.05 17.39
C ALA A 104 9.93 56.89 17.51
N PRO A 105 10.02 58.20 17.80
CA PRO A 105 8.86 59.08 17.90
C PRO A 105 8.18 59.25 16.54
N ALA A 106 6.85 59.26 16.55
CA ALA A 106 6.00 59.36 15.38
C ALA A 106 6.20 60.70 14.66
N ALA A 107 6.55 60.63 13.37
CA ALA A 107 6.49 61.77 12.47
C ALA A 107 5.02 62.05 12.10
N ILE A 108 4.59 63.28 12.34
CA ILE A 108 3.27 63.81 11.97
C ILE A 108 3.30 64.06 10.45
N ALA A 109 2.38 63.45 9.72
CA ALA A 109 2.07 63.76 8.32
C ALA A 109 0.64 64.32 8.22
N PRO A 110 0.36 65.22 7.25
CA PRO A 110 -0.83 66.07 7.27
C PRO A 110 -2.09 65.38 6.73
N ALA A 111 -3.23 65.90 7.17
CA ALA A 111 -4.57 65.42 6.87
C ALA A 111 -4.93 65.55 5.39
N VAL A 112 -5.39 64.44 4.80
CA VAL A 112 -6.17 64.43 3.55
C VAL A 112 -7.61 64.10 3.91
N VAL A 113 -8.50 65.00 3.51
CA VAL A 113 -9.95 64.92 3.66
C VAL A 113 -10.54 64.05 2.54
N GLY A 114 -11.43 63.13 2.91
CA GLY A 114 -12.47 62.63 2.00
C GLY A 114 -12.46 61.12 1.73
N ALA A 115 -13.38 60.40 2.38
CA ALA A 115 -14.31 59.45 1.76
C ALA A 115 -15.01 58.64 2.87
N ALA A 116 -16.33 58.74 2.94
CA ALA A 116 -17.17 57.93 3.82
C ALA A 116 -17.05 56.45 3.43
N GLY A 117 -16.35 55.66 4.24
CA GLY A 117 -16.24 54.21 4.13
C GLY A 117 -17.00 53.53 5.26
N ILE A 118 -17.95 52.68 4.89
CA ILE A 118 -18.77 51.84 5.76
C ILE A 118 -17.89 51.09 6.76
N ALA A 119 -18.23 51.16 8.05
CA ALA A 119 -17.56 50.41 9.10
C ALA A 119 -17.64 48.89 8.83
N PRO A 120 -16.52 48.14 8.83
CA PRO A 120 -16.59 46.70 8.71
C PRO A 120 -17.29 46.13 9.96
N ALA A 121 -18.32 45.34 9.73
CA ALA A 121 -19.00 44.58 10.78
C ALA A 121 -17.96 43.78 11.61
N PRO A 122 -18.16 43.65 12.93
CA PRO A 122 -17.25 42.87 13.76
C PRO A 122 -17.15 41.46 13.17
N ALA A 123 -15.91 41.03 12.93
CA ALA A 123 -15.63 39.69 12.45
C ALA A 123 -16.38 38.68 13.33
N PRO A 124 -17.08 37.69 12.74
CA PRO A 124 -17.78 36.68 13.54
C PRO A 124 -16.77 36.07 14.51
N ALA A 125 -17.14 36.01 15.79
CA ALA A 125 -16.34 35.39 16.83
C ALA A 125 -15.84 34.06 16.29
N GLN A 126 -14.52 33.95 16.08
CA GLN A 126 -13.89 32.72 15.65
C GLN A 126 -14.32 31.64 16.65
N GLN A 127 -15.17 30.73 16.20
CA GLN A 127 -15.42 29.49 16.92
C GLN A 127 -14.04 28.89 17.18
N SER A 128 -13.70 28.77 18.45
CA SER A 128 -12.47 28.13 18.89
C SER A 128 -12.46 26.71 18.33
N GLY A 129 -11.79 26.54 17.19
CA GLY A 129 -11.56 25.24 16.58
C GLY A 129 -10.94 24.35 17.64
N ASN A 130 -11.64 23.26 17.94
CA ASN A 130 -11.30 22.34 19.02
C ASN A 130 -9.97 21.64 18.67
N ASN A 131 -8.85 22.25 19.08
CA ASN A 131 -7.46 21.98 18.66
C ASN A 131 -6.87 20.65 19.21
N TYR A 132 -7.52 19.51 18.95
CA TYR A 132 -7.11 18.19 19.44
C TYR A 132 -6.16 17.48 18.43
N PRO A 133 -5.23 16.59 18.84
CA PRO A 133 -4.40 15.74 17.95
C PRO A 133 -5.18 14.79 17.02
N PHE A 134 -6.49 14.95 16.86
CA PHE A 134 -7.37 14.09 16.06
C PHE A 134 -8.01 14.83 14.88
N ASP A 135 -7.47 15.98 14.46
CA ASP A 135 -8.01 16.73 13.30
C ASP A 135 -7.99 15.92 11.98
N PHE A 136 -7.19 14.84 11.94
CA PHE A 136 -7.12 13.88 10.84
C PHE A 136 -8.14 12.73 10.96
N TRP A 137 -8.85 12.59 12.07
CA TRP A 137 -10.00 11.68 12.18
C TRP A 137 -11.25 12.34 11.58
N PRO A 138 -12.23 11.54 11.13
CA PRO A 138 -13.46 12.11 10.61
C PRO A 138 -14.24 12.78 11.74
N SER A 139 -15.00 13.82 11.41
CA SER A 139 -15.89 14.49 12.37
C SER A 139 -17.19 13.72 12.60
N GLN A 140 -17.53 12.79 11.71
CA GLN A 140 -18.76 11.98 11.75
C GLN A 140 -18.45 10.56 11.28
N TRP A 141 -19.06 9.56 11.91
CA TRP A 141 -18.98 8.15 11.55
C TRP A 141 -20.24 7.39 11.99
N ASP A 142 -20.42 6.18 11.47
CA ASP A 142 -21.56 5.32 11.82
C ASP A 142 -21.58 5.03 13.33
N PRO A 143 -22.75 4.90 13.97
CA PRO A 143 -22.83 4.41 15.34
C PRO A 143 -22.09 3.08 15.48
N ASP A 144 -21.26 2.98 16.52
CA ASP A 144 -20.55 1.74 16.79
C ASP A 144 -21.59 0.66 17.11
N PRO A 145 -21.53 -0.52 16.47
CA PRO A 145 -22.42 -1.61 16.84
C PRO A 145 -22.12 -2.04 18.28
N ASP A 146 -23.10 -2.65 18.94
CA ASP A 146 -22.78 -3.44 20.12
C ASP A 146 -21.88 -4.59 19.69
N THR A 147 -20.64 -4.55 20.17
CA THR A 147 -19.60 -5.53 19.83
C THR A 147 -19.21 -6.37 21.03
N GLU A 148 -19.97 -6.33 22.12
CA GLU A 148 -19.72 -7.24 23.23
C GLU A 148 -19.81 -8.69 22.70
N GLY A 149 -18.74 -9.47 22.91
CA GLY A 149 -18.63 -10.83 22.37
C GLY A 149 -18.24 -10.95 20.88
N TRP A 150 -17.92 -9.86 20.17
CA TRP A 150 -17.35 -10.01 18.82
C TRP A 150 -15.95 -10.61 18.89
N PRO A 151 -15.62 -11.57 18.01
CA PRO A 151 -14.27 -12.12 17.97
C PRO A 151 -13.27 -11.05 17.51
N THR A 152 -12.11 -11.06 18.14
CA THR A 152 -10.90 -10.35 17.73
C THR A 152 -10.35 -10.93 16.42
N LEU A 153 -9.52 -10.16 15.71
CA LEU A 153 -8.89 -10.68 14.48
C LEU A 153 -7.98 -11.89 14.73
N ASP A 154 -7.30 -11.94 15.88
CA ASP A 154 -6.43 -13.05 16.25
C ASP A 154 -7.24 -14.33 16.48
N GLU A 155 -8.39 -14.22 17.16
CA GLU A 155 -9.35 -15.31 17.33
C GLU A 155 -9.92 -15.75 15.97
N ILE A 156 -10.37 -14.83 15.10
CA ILE A 156 -10.87 -15.17 13.75
C ILE A 156 -9.80 -15.93 12.94
N THR A 157 -8.53 -15.52 13.07
CA THR A 157 -7.41 -16.15 12.37
C THR A 157 -7.19 -17.58 12.86
N SER A 158 -7.26 -17.80 14.17
CA SER A 158 -6.78 -19.04 14.80
C SER A 158 -7.90 -20.04 15.12
N GLU A 159 -9.14 -19.56 15.32
CA GLU A 159 -10.21 -20.34 15.91
C GLU A 159 -11.42 -20.47 14.97
N ARG A 160 -11.87 -21.71 14.78
CA ARG A 160 -13.01 -22.03 13.91
C ARG A 160 -14.32 -21.39 14.37
N GLU A 161 -14.58 -21.39 15.67
CA GLU A 161 -15.82 -20.80 16.21
C GLU A 161 -15.83 -19.27 16.08
N ALA A 162 -14.67 -18.61 16.22
CA ALA A 162 -14.53 -17.19 15.95
C ALA A 162 -14.82 -16.84 14.48
N ARG A 163 -14.43 -17.69 13.53
CA ARG A 163 -14.79 -17.51 12.10
C ARG A 163 -16.29 -17.60 11.87
N LYS A 164 -16.97 -18.56 12.53
CA LYS A 164 -18.44 -18.68 12.46
C LYS A 164 -19.11 -17.44 13.08
N ALA A 165 -18.64 -16.99 14.24
CA ALA A 165 -19.12 -15.78 14.89
C ALA A 165 -18.92 -14.54 14.01
N PHE A 166 -17.78 -14.43 13.33
CA PHE A 166 -17.51 -13.38 12.34
C PHE A 166 -18.51 -13.39 11.18
N LEU A 167 -18.82 -14.57 10.62
CA LEU A 167 -19.81 -14.73 9.54
C LEU A 167 -21.25 -14.45 10.01
N ALA A 168 -21.53 -14.61 11.30
CA ALA A 168 -22.83 -14.29 11.89
C ALA A 168 -23.04 -12.78 12.13
N LEU A 169 -21.99 -11.95 11.98
CA LEU A 169 -22.09 -10.51 12.22
C LEU A 169 -23.04 -9.82 11.22
N PRO A 170 -23.95 -8.95 11.70
CA PRO A 170 -24.90 -8.27 10.84
C PRO A 170 -24.21 -7.25 9.92
N LEU A 171 -24.73 -7.12 8.71
CA LEU A 171 -24.35 -6.05 7.77
C LEU A 171 -25.28 -4.85 7.96
N ALA A 172 -25.18 -4.16 9.10
CA ALA A 172 -26.11 -3.11 9.51
C ALA A 172 -26.40 -2.02 8.45
N ARG A 173 -25.41 -1.67 7.61
CA ARG A 173 -25.57 -0.70 6.51
C ARG A 173 -26.50 -1.18 5.38
N TRP A 174 -26.75 -2.48 5.29
CA TRP A 174 -27.48 -3.16 4.21
C TRP A 174 -28.65 -4.01 4.74
N GLN A 175 -29.02 -3.84 6.01
CA GLN A 175 -30.26 -4.35 6.58
C GLN A 175 -31.36 -3.32 6.34
N GLU A 176 -31.98 -3.40 5.16
CA GLU A 176 -33.22 -2.68 4.87
C GLU A 176 -34.37 -3.37 5.62
N SER A 177 -35.00 -2.69 6.58
CA SER A 177 -36.08 -3.25 7.42
C SER A 177 -37.32 -3.71 6.65
N ALA A 178 -37.46 -3.32 5.38
CA ALA A 178 -38.60 -3.66 4.52
C ALA A 178 -38.23 -4.57 3.32
N SER A 179 -37.00 -5.07 3.24
CA SER A 179 -36.52 -5.86 2.11
C SER A 179 -36.78 -7.35 2.37
N PRO A 180 -37.42 -8.11 1.46
CA PRO A 180 -37.54 -9.58 1.57
C PRO A 180 -36.21 -10.31 1.34
N TRP A 181 -35.09 -9.62 1.48
CA TRP A 181 -33.77 -10.11 1.13
C TRP A 181 -32.87 -10.00 2.35
N THR A 182 -32.21 -11.09 2.70
CA THR A 182 -31.33 -11.14 3.87
C THR A 182 -29.90 -11.40 3.47
N TRP A 183 -28.97 -10.61 4.01
CA TRP A 183 -27.54 -10.89 3.91
C TRP A 183 -27.16 -11.95 4.92
N ARG A 184 -26.46 -13.00 4.47
CA ARG A 184 -25.97 -14.10 5.31
C ARG A 184 -24.49 -14.32 5.08
N GLY A 185 -23.72 -14.51 6.14
CA GLY A 185 -22.33 -14.95 6.03
C GLY A 185 -22.30 -16.38 5.48
N ALA A 186 -21.72 -16.54 4.29
CA ALA A 186 -21.66 -17.82 3.61
C ALA A 186 -20.37 -18.56 3.91
N ARG A 187 -19.22 -17.89 3.80
CA ARG A 187 -17.92 -18.57 3.80
C ARG A 187 -16.78 -17.66 4.27
N PHE A 188 -15.90 -18.18 5.11
CA PHE A 188 -14.65 -17.50 5.45
C PHE A 188 -13.66 -17.60 4.27
N LEU A 189 -13.02 -16.50 3.88
CA LEU A 189 -12.14 -16.47 2.69
C LEU A 189 -10.66 -16.49 3.06
N GLY A 190 -10.26 -15.84 4.15
CA GLY A 190 -8.88 -15.80 4.60
C GLY A 190 -8.62 -14.76 5.67
N SER A 191 -7.43 -14.83 6.28
CA SER A 191 -6.91 -13.82 7.19
C SER A 191 -5.46 -13.50 6.83
N GLY A 192 -5.05 -12.27 7.07
CA GLY A 192 -3.68 -11.80 6.93
C GLY A 192 -3.33 -10.80 8.03
N SER A 193 -2.14 -10.20 7.92
CA SER A 193 -1.63 -9.22 8.91
C SER A 193 -2.54 -8.00 9.10
N PHE A 194 -3.33 -7.64 8.09
CA PHE A 194 -4.14 -6.43 8.08
C PHE A 194 -5.63 -6.66 8.36
N GLY A 195 -6.09 -7.91 8.39
CA GLY A 195 -7.51 -8.19 8.54
C GLY A 195 -7.94 -9.59 8.14
N SER A 196 -9.24 -9.84 8.31
CA SER A 196 -9.90 -11.08 7.92
C SER A 196 -11.02 -10.81 6.93
N ALA A 197 -11.17 -11.68 5.93
CA ALA A 197 -12.16 -11.57 4.87
C ALA A 197 -13.13 -12.75 4.87
N GLY A 198 -14.41 -12.46 4.63
CA GLY A 198 -15.44 -13.46 4.39
C GLY A 198 -16.39 -13.07 3.28
N LEU A 199 -17.12 -14.06 2.75
CA LEU A 199 -18.14 -13.94 1.74
C LEU A 199 -19.51 -13.87 2.41
N TRP A 200 -20.24 -12.81 2.10
CA TRP A 200 -21.66 -12.66 2.39
C TRP A 200 -22.46 -12.81 1.11
N VAL A 201 -23.63 -13.43 1.22
CA VAL A 201 -24.57 -13.61 0.12
C VAL A 201 -25.91 -12.97 0.49
N ARG A 202 -26.50 -12.24 -0.45
CA ARG A 202 -27.88 -11.77 -0.32
C ARG A 202 -28.79 -12.85 -0.89
N VAL A 203 -29.70 -13.37 -0.08
CA VAL A 203 -30.64 -14.41 -0.49
C VAL A 203 -32.07 -13.89 -0.48
N ASP A 204 -32.90 -14.40 -1.40
CA ASP A 204 -34.35 -14.22 -1.36
C ASP A 204 -35.03 -15.23 -0.42
N ASP A 205 -36.36 -15.13 -0.28
CA ASP A 205 -37.17 -16.01 0.58
C ASP A 205 -37.08 -17.51 0.22
N TYR A 206 -36.69 -17.82 -1.02
CA TYR A 206 -36.50 -19.19 -1.50
C TYR A 206 -35.06 -19.67 -1.35
N GLY A 207 -34.18 -18.86 -0.77
CA GLY A 207 -32.76 -19.18 -0.56
C GLY A 207 -31.89 -19.01 -1.80
N ASN A 208 -32.38 -18.41 -2.89
CA ASN A 208 -31.56 -18.17 -4.07
C ASN A 208 -30.58 -17.03 -3.82
N ILE A 209 -29.34 -17.19 -4.27
CA ILE A 209 -28.31 -16.14 -4.16
C ILE A 209 -28.54 -15.08 -5.22
N ARG A 210 -28.69 -13.84 -4.78
CA ARG A 210 -29.03 -12.68 -5.61
C ARG A 210 -27.90 -11.67 -5.69
N ASP A 211 -27.07 -11.61 -4.66
CA ASP A 211 -25.88 -10.76 -4.63
C ASP A 211 -24.78 -11.42 -3.77
N ARG A 212 -23.53 -11.04 -4.02
CA ARG A 212 -22.34 -11.53 -3.33
C ARG A 212 -21.44 -10.37 -2.95
N LEU A 213 -20.94 -10.39 -1.73
CA LEU A 213 -20.12 -9.34 -1.15
C LEU A 213 -18.98 -9.94 -0.36
N VAL A 214 -17.77 -9.43 -0.55
CA VAL A 214 -16.66 -9.70 0.35
C VAL A 214 -16.67 -8.65 1.44
N VAL A 215 -16.57 -9.09 2.68
CA VAL A 215 -16.46 -8.23 3.85
C VAL A 215 -15.07 -8.46 4.45
N LYS A 216 -14.24 -7.42 4.44
CA LYS A 216 -12.91 -7.42 5.05
C LYS A 216 -12.95 -6.57 6.32
N ASP A 217 -12.62 -7.17 7.46
CA ASP A 217 -12.47 -6.47 8.73
C ASP A 217 -11.01 -6.25 9.06
N CYS A 218 -10.68 -5.01 9.35
CA CYS A 218 -9.34 -4.57 9.69
C CYS A 218 -9.35 -3.94 11.09
N GLN A 219 -8.36 -4.29 11.91
CA GLN A 219 -8.21 -3.76 13.27
C GLN A 219 -6.74 -3.37 13.48
N PRO A 220 -6.34 -2.16 13.04
CA PRO A 220 -4.97 -1.70 13.19
C PRO A 220 -4.52 -1.66 14.65
N ALA A 221 -3.22 -1.76 14.86
CA ALA A 221 -2.65 -1.57 16.19
C ALA A 221 -2.97 -0.17 16.72
N ARG A 222 -2.99 -0.03 18.05
CA ARG A 222 -3.29 1.26 18.71
C ARG A 222 -2.36 2.39 18.25
N SER A 223 -1.09 2.08 17.97
CA SER A 223 -0.11 3.02 17.43
C SER A 223 -0.47 3.47 16.02
N GLU A 224 -0.79 2.54 15.13
CA GLU A 224 -1.17 2.80 13.73
C GLU A 224 -2.46 3.62 13.64
N TRP A 225 -3.48 3.24 14.41
CA TRP A 225 -4.77 3.95 14.45
C TRP A 225 -4.64 5.44 14.81
N ARG A 226 -3.64 5.77 15.62
CA ARG A 226 -3.36 7.14 16.10
C ARG A 226 -2.29 7.86 15.29
N ASN A 227 -1.67 7.19 14.32
CA ASN A 227 -0.61 7.77 13.52
C ASN A 227 -1.22 8.30 12.20
N PRO A 228 -1.16 9.63 11.95
CA PRO A 228 -1.76 10.24 10.76
C PRO A 228 -1.27 9.66 9.44
N ILE A 229 -0.13 8.98 9.40
CA ILE A 229 0.38 8.34 8.19
C ILE A 229 -0.52 7.21 7.66
N TYR A 230 -1.31 6.57 8.51
CA TYR A 230 -2.27 5.55 8.12
C TYR A 230 -3.65 6.14 7.78
N TRP A 231 -3.74 7.47 7.64
CA TRP A 231 -4.97 8.18 7.34
C TRP A 231 -4.80 9.07 6.11
N ARG A 232 -5.85 9.14 5.29
CA ARG A 232 -5.97 10.03 4.13
C ARG A 232 -7.40 10.54 4.06
N ASP A 233 -7.58 11.81 3.73
CA ASP A 233 -8.90 12.41 3.54
C ASP A 233 -9.86 12.12 4.73
N LYS A 234 -9.30 12.14 5.95
CA LYS A 234 -9.94 11.79 7.23
C LYS A 234 -10.49 10.37 7.36
N LEU A 235 -9.94 9.42 6.63
CA LEU A 235 -10.29 8.00 6.67
C LEU A 235 -9.04 7.14 6.80
N PRO A 236 -9.15 5.89 7.28
CA PRO A 236 -8.07 4.92 7.15
C PRO A 236 -7.60 4.86 5.69
N ARG A 237 -6.28 4.78 5.49
CA ARG A 237 -5.63 4.92 4.18
C ARG A 237 -6.26 4.02 3.13
N GLU A 238 -6.42 2.73 3.42
CA GLU A 238 -7.04 1.74 2.52
C GLU A 238 -8.45 2.16 2.07
N ILE A 239 -9.31 2.61 3.00
CA ILE A 239 -10.66 3.14 2.68
C ILE A 239 -10.55 4.33 1.73
N SER A 240 -9.66 5.28 2.03
CA SER A 240 -9.51 6.49 1.23
C SER A 240 -9.08 6.18 -0.21
N LEU A 241 -8.16 5.23 -0.39
CA LEU A 241 -7.68 4.80 -1.70
C LEU A 241 -8.79 4.13 -2.51
N HIS A 242 -9.52 3.17 -1.91
CA HIS A 242 -10.70 2.57 -2.54
C HIS A 242 -11.74 3.61 -2.97
N ARG A 243 -12.08 4.56 -2.08
CA ARG A 243 -13.03 5.63 -2.41
C ARG A 243 -12.54 6.50 -3.56
N ARG A 244 -11.25 6.82 -3.63
CA ARG A 244 -10.68 7.64 -4.70
C ARG A 244 -10.82 6.93 -6.05
N ILE A 245 -10.45 5.65 -6.12
CA ILE A 245 -10.56 4.81 -7.32
C ILE A 245 -12.01 4.69 -7.75
N ASP A 246 -12.93 4.34 -6.85
CA ASP A 246 -14.33 4.12 -7.22
C ASP A 246 -15.09 5.40 -7.57
N ARG A 247 -14.75 6.53 -6.93
CA ARG A 247 -15.30 7.83 -7.35
C ARG A 247 -14.94 8.13 -8.79
N ARG A 248 -13.68 7.88 -9.17
CA ARG A 248 -13.26 8.06 -10.56
C ARG A 248 -13.95 7.06 -11.49
N ARG A 249 -14.04 5.78 -11.10
CA ARG A 249 -14.78 4.76 -11.84
C ARG A 249 -16.23 5.19 -12.12
N ALA A 250 -16.91 5.76 -11.12
CA ALA A 250 -18.31 6.18 -11.24
C ALA A 250 -18.55 7.41 -12.13
N LEU A 251 -17.50 8.17 -12.47
CA LEU A 251 -17.58 9.31 -13.39
C LEU A 251 -17.43 8.90 -14.87
N LEU A 252 -17.20 7.62 -15.14
CA LEU A 252 -16.90 7.10 -16.47
C LEU A 252 -17.94 6.05 -16.86
N ASP A 253 -18.47 6.16 -18.08
CA ASP A 253 -19.33 5.14 -18.68
C ASP A 253 -19.01 5.04 -20.19
N PRO A 254 -18.30 3.99 -20.65
CA PRO A 254 -17.71 2.92 -19.85
C PRO A 254 -16.49 3.41 -19.04
N ALA A 255 -16.07 2.63 -18.02
CA ALA A 255 -14.87 2.89 -17.22
C ALA A 255 -13.72 1.93 -17.62
N PRO A 256 -13.07 2.15 -18.79
CA PRO A 256 -12.06 1.21 -19.30
C PRO A 256 -10.86 1.08 -18.36
N GLY A 257 -10.37 -0.15 -18.18
CA GLY A 257 -9.26 -0.50 -17.30
C GLY A 257 -9.63 -0.64 -15.83
N PHE A 258 -10.72 -0.01 -15.38
CA PHE A 258 -11.17 -0.09 -13.99
C PHE A 258 -11.73 -1.46 -13.62
N GLU A 259 -12.07 -2.29 -14.61
CA GLU A 259 -12.37 -3.71 -14.47
C GLU A 259 -11.19 -4.51 -13.92
N ASN A 260 -9.95 -4.02 -14.10
CA ASN A 260 -8.72 -4.66 -13.60
C ASN A 260 -8.35 -4.28 -12.16
N ILE A 261 -9.19 -3.53 -11.46
CA ILE A 261 -9.00 -3.17 -10.05
C ILE A 261 -10.24 -3.59 -9.25
N VAL A 262 -10.03 -4.13 -8.05
CA VAL A 262 -11.09 -4.52 -7.12
C VAL A 262 -12.13 -3.41 -6.97
N GLN A 263 -13.41 -3.79 -7.02
CA GLN A 263 -14.50 -2.85 -6.81
C GLN A 263 -14.86 -2.75 -5.33
N HIS A 264 -14.82 -1.54 -4.79
CA HIS A 264 -15.32 -1.26 -3.46
C HIS A 264 -16.78 -0.78 -3.53
N ARG A 265 -17.57 -1.26 -2.57
CA ARG A 265 -19.02 -1.06 -2.46
C ARG A 265 -19.38 -0.22 -1.24
N GLY A 266 -18.40 0.11 -0.40
CA GLY A 266 -18.54 0.94 0.78
C GLY A 266 -17.64 0.48 1.92
N TYR A 267 -17.77 1.17 3.04
CA TYR A 267 -17.06 0.86 4.27
C TYR A 267 -17.94 1.14 5.49
N ARG A 268 -17.47 0.72 6.66
CA ARG A 268 -17.98 1.15 7.97
C ARG A 268 -16.79 1.46 8.86
N LEU A 269 -16.87 2.56 9.61
CA LEU A 269 -15.84 2.96 10.56
C LEU A 269 -16.35 2.76 11.98
N MET A 270 -15.58 2.04 12.81
CA MET A 270 -15.92 1.74 14.20
C MET A 270 -14.88 2.35 15.14
N MET A 271 -15.04 3.63 15.46
CA MET A 271 -13.97 4.44 16.05
C MET A 271 -13.59 3.99 17.47
N SER A 272 -14.57 3.66 18.33
CA SER A 272 -14.24 3.21 19.71
C SER A 272 -13.48 1.89 19.71
N LYS A 273 -13.69 1.06 18.68
CA LYS A 273 -13.10 -0.28 18.54
C LYS A 273 -11.78 -0.29 17.78
N ARG A 274 -11.36 0.85 17.21
CA ARG A 274 -10.21 0.96 16.29
C ARG A 274 -10.30 -0.06 15.15
N ARG A 275 -11.49 -0.22 14.60
CA ARG A 275 -11.80 -1.20 13.58
C ARG A 275 -12.45 -0.50 12.40
N TYR A 276 -12.19 -1.00 11.21
CA TYR A 276 -12.96 -0.61 10.04
C TYR A 276 -13.28 -1.84 9.21
N ARG A 277 -14.36 -1.73 8.44
CA ARG A 277 -14.87 -2.79 7.57
C ARG A 277 -14.93 -2.27 6.15
N LEU A 278 -14.44 -3.05 5.20
CA LEU A 278 -14.55 -2.82 3.77
C LEU A 278 -15.57 -3.79 3.17
N TYR A 279 -16.40 -3.26 2.27
CA TYR A 279 -17.34 -4.03 1.46
C TYR A 279 -16.80 -4.04 0.03
N LEU A 280 -16.41 -5.21 -0.47
CA LEU A 280 -15.76 -5.38 -1.77
C LEU A 280 -16.58 -6.32 -2.66
N LYS A 281 -16.44 -6.19 -3.98
CA LYS A 281 -17.04 -7.14 -4.93
C LYS A 281 -16.42 -8.52 -4.77
N TYR A 282 -17.24 -9.56 -4.89
CA TYR A 282 -16.77 -10.93 -4.89
C TYR A 282 -16.37 -11.38 -6.30
N TYR A 283 -15.21 -12.03 -6.40
CA TYR A 283 -14.64 -12.56 -7.64
C TYR A 283 -14.62 -14.09 -7.56
N ALA A 284 -15.52 -14.72 -8.33
CA ALA A 284 -15.81 -16.14 -8.18
C ALA A 284 -14.68 -17.06 -8.65
N GLY A 285 -13.79 -16.59 -9.54
CA GLY A 285 -12.66 -17.38 -10.02
C GLY A 285 -11.52 -17.54 -9.00
N GLY A 286 -11.64 -16.94 -7.81
CA GLY A 286 -10.62 -16.99 -6.78
C GLY A 286 -9.39 -16.16 -7.14
N ASP A 287 -8.29 -16.40 -6.43
CA ASP A 287 -6.99 -15.76 -6.66
C ASP A 287 -6.11 -16.56 -7.64
N LEU A 288 -5.17 -15.87 -8.28
CA LEU A 288 -4.27 -16.43 -9.28
C LEU A 288 -3.35 -17.50 -8.68
N TYR A 289 -2.90 -17.32 -7.44
CA TYR A 289 -2.07 -18.31 -6.72
C TYR A 289 -2.73 -19.69 -6.70
N ARG A 290 -4.01 -19.75 -6.30
CA ARG A 290 -4.78 -21.00 -6.26
C ARG A 290 -5.15 -21.50 -7.65
N ALA A 291 -5.60 -20.63 -8.54
CA ALA A 291 -6.02 -21.01 -9.88
C ALA A 291 -4.89 -21.71 -10.66
N MET A 292 -3.65 -21.26 -10.45
CA MET A 292 -2.44 -21.81 -11.07
C MET A 292 -1.71 -22.83 -10.17
N GLY A 293 -2.19 -23.11 -8.96
CA GLY A 293 -1.50 -23.95 -7.98
C GLY A 293 -1.23 -25.38 -8.48
N GLN A 294 -2.13 -25.96 -9.28
CA GLN A 294 -1.89 -27.27 -9.87
C GLN A 294 -0.74 -27.23 -10.89
N HIS A 295 -0.70 -26.21 -11.76
CA HIS A 295 0.38 -26.02 -12.72
C HIS A 295 1.73 -25.87 -12.04
N VAL A 296 1.81 -25.15 -10.93
CA VAL A 296 3.05 -24.99 -10.17
C VAL A 296 3.45 -26.29 -9.46
N SER A 297 2.50 -26.95 -8.79
CA SER A 297 2.77 -28.17 -8.01
C SER A 297 3.32 -29.31 -8.87
N PHE A 298 2.90 -29.42 -10.15
CA PHE A 298 3.41 -30.43 -11.06
C PHE A 298 4.87 -30.25 -11.47
N TRP A 299 5.41 -29.04 -11.42
CA TRP A 299 6.78 -28.74 -11.88
C TRP A 299 7.81 -28.68 -10.75
N THR A 300 7.37 -28.51 -9.49
CA THR A 300 8.24 -28.52 -8.30
C THR A 300 8.60 -29.92 -7.80
N ALA A 301 8.06 -30.99 -8.41
CA ALA A 301 8.42 -32.36 -8.07
C ALA A 301 9.82 -32.72 -8.62
N VAL A 302 10.79 -32.77 -7.70
CA VAL A 302 12.18 -33.30 -7.77
C VAL A 302 12.71 -33.76 -9.15
N PRO A 303 13.85 -33.23 -9.63
CA PRO A 303 14.56 -33.76 -10.80
C PRO A 303 14.85 -35.26 -10.67
N GLY A 304 14.36 -36.07 -11.61
CA GLY A 304 14.56 -37.52 -11.62
C GLY A 304 13.34 -38.36 -11.20
N MET A 305 12.24 -37.75 -10.76
CA MET A 305 10.93 -38.41 -10.73
C MET A 305 10.14 -38.02 -11.98
N GLU A 306 10.30 -38.78 -13.06
CA GLU A 306 9.32 -38.81 -14.16
C GLU A 306 8.01 -39.47 -13.70
N ARG A 307 7.41 -38.96 -12.62
CA ARG A 307 6.05 -39.32 -12.26
C ARG A 307 5.13 -38.46 -13.12
N ASN A 308 4.65 -39.09 -14.19
CA ASN A 308 3.34 -38.87 -14.81
C ASN A 308 3.33 -38.20 -16.20
N HIS A 309 3.87 -38.93 -17.19
CA HIS A 309 3.24 -39.00 -18.51
C HIS A 309 1.86 -39.73 -18.48
N VAL A 310 1.48 -40.32 -17.34
CA VAL A 310 0.35 -41.26 -17.19
C VAL A 310 -1.05 -40.61 -17.18
N LEU A 311 -1.17 -39.28 -17.07
CA LEU A 311 -2.48 -38.59 -17.04
C LEU A 311 -2.79 -37.69 -18.26
N GLY A 312 -1.93 -37.63 -19.29
CA GLY A 312 -2.21 -36.83 -20.49
C GLY A 312 -2.30 -35.30 -20.25
N ILE A 313 -1.85 -34.82 -19.10
CA ILE A 313 -1.85 -33.40 -18.71
C ILE A 313 -0.54 -32.77 -19.17
N THR A 314 -0.45 -32.38 -20.44
CA THR A 314 0.59 -31.48 -20.96
C THR A 314 0.30 -30.03 -20.54
N ARG A 315 0.23 -29.73 -19.23
CA ARG A 315 -0.30 -28.43 -18.77
C ARG A 315 0.77 -27.40 -18.44
N ARG A 316 1.43 -26.90 -19.50
CA ARG A 316 2.08 -25.59 -19.42
C ARG A 316 1.01 -24.50 -19.29
N ILE A 317 1.34 -23.40 -18.61
CA ILE A 317 0.46 -22.23 -18.63
C ILE A 317 0.56 -21.66 -20.06
N PRO A 318 -0.55 -21.47 -20.79
CA PRO A 318 -0.50 -20.90 -22.12
C PRO A 318 0.10 -19.51 -22.08
N GLU A 319 1.05 -19.24 -22.98
CA GLU A 319 1.76 -17.97 -23.00
C GLU A 319 0.81 -16.78 -23.16
N HIS A 320 -0.25 -16.93 -23.97
CA HIS A 320 -1.27 -15.90 -24.14
C HIS A 320 -1.95 -15.49 -22.82
N PHE A 321 -2.13 -16.43 -21.89
CA PHE A 321 -2.70 -16.13 -20.58
C PHE A 321 -1.73 -15.31 -19.73
N ILE A 322 -0.43 -15.61 -19.81
CA ILE A 322 0.60 -14.83 -19.12
C ILE A 322 0.61 -13.39 -19.63
N TRP A 323 0.57 -13.19 -20.95
CA TRP A 323 0.43 -11.86 -21.55
C TRP A 323 -0.85 -11.14 -21.13
N HIS A 324 -1.97 -11.86 -21.01
CA HIS A 324 -3.23 -11.31 -20.53
C HIS A 324 -3.16 -10.83 -19.08
N VAL A 325 -2.52 -11.60 -18.20
CA VAL A 325 -2.21 -11.18 -16.82
C VAL A 325 -1.30 -9.96 -16.83
N PHE A 326 -0.23 -9.98 -17.63
CA PHE A 326 0.74 -8.89 -17.71
C PHE A 326 0.08 -7.57 -18.14
N ALA A 327 -0.66 -7.59 -19.25
CA ALA A 327 -1.39 -6.43 -19.76
C ALA A 327 -2.40 -5.87 -18.74
N SER A 328 -3.12 -6.77 -18.05
CA SER A 328 -4.15 -6.38 -17.08
C SER A 328 -3.55 -5.69 -15.85
N LEU A 329 -2.42 -6.18 -15.33
CA LEU A 329 -1.72 -5.56 -14.20
C LEU A 329 -1.12 -4.21 -14.58
N VAL A 330 -0.56 -4.09 -15.79
CA VAL A 330 -0.04 -2.81 -16.29
C VAL A 330 -1.17 -1.78 -16.40
N ARG A 331 -2.32 -2.15 -16.95
CA ARG A 331 -3.52 -1.27 -17.01
C ARG A 331 -3.99 -0.86 -15.62
N ALA A 332 -4.06 -1.80 -14.68
CA ALA A 332 -4.42 -1.51 -13.28
C ALA A 332 -3.45 -0.49 -12.66
N CYS A 333 -2.14 -0.69 -12.79
CA CYS A 333 -1.14 0.23 -12.26
C CYS A 333 -1.13 1.58 -12.97
N ARG A 334 -1.44 1.65 -14.28
CA ARG A 334 -1.68 2.94 -14.97
C ARG A 334 -2.83 3.69 -14.32
N ILE A 335 -3.97 3.06 -14.08
CA ILE A 335 -5.09 3.70 -13.36
C ILE A 335 -4.67 4.16 -11.95
N LEU A 336 -3.95 3.34 -11.18
CA LEU A 336 -3.45 3.74 -9.86
C LEU A 336 -2.53 4.97 -9.95
N ARG A 337 -1.69 5.04 -10.99
CA ARG A 337 -0.73 6.11 -11.19
C ARG A 337 -1.36 7.42 -11.64
N THR A 338 -2.29 7.39 -12.58
CA THR A 338 -2.77 8.58 -13.32
C THR A 338 -4.28 8.83 -13.19
N GLY A 339 -5.05 7.87 -12.68
CA GLY A 339 -6.50 7.92 -12.60
C GLY A 339 -7.22 7.69 -13.95
N THR A 340 -6.48 7.35 -15.01
CA THR A 340 -7.02 7.09 -16.35
C THR A 340 -6.07 6.25 -17.21
N LEU A 341 -6.60 5.55 -18.22
CA LEU A 341 -5.76 4.91 -19.26
C LEU A 341 -5.38 5.90 -20.38
N ASP A 342 -5.96 7.09 -20.38
CA ASP A 342 -5.62 8.13 -21.37
C ASP A 342 -4.16 8.56 -21.24
N THR A 343 -3.65 9.21 -22.29
CA THR A 343 -2.29 9.75 -22.33
C THR A 343 -2.10 10.93 -21.39
N THR A 344 -3.18 11.67 -21.09
CA THR A 344 -3.16 12.81 -20.17
C THR A 344 -3.61 12.38 -18.77
N PRO A 345 -2.74 12.47 -17.74
CA PRO A 345 -3.12 12.17 -16.37
C PRO A 345 -4.25 13.09 -15.86
N ILE A 346 -5.06 12.58 -14.94
CA ILE A 346 -6.14 13.36 -14.35
C ILE A 346 -5.56 14.46 -13.45
N PRO A 347 -5.94 15.74 -13.64
CA PRO A 347 -5.49 16.83 -12.78
C PRO A 347 -5.78 16.54 -11.31
N HIS A 348 -4.81 16.83 -10.43
CA HIS A 348 -4.89 16.59 -8.99
C HIS A 348 -5.05 15.12 -8.57
N TRP A 349 -4.95 14.16 -9.50
CA TRP A 349 -4.83 12.77 -9.13
C TRP A 349 -3.53 12.56 -8.37
N LYS A 350 -3.64 12.06 -7.14
CA LYS A 350 -2.48 11.64 -6.36
C LYS A 350 -2.15 10.20 -6.71
N PRO A 351 -0.96 9.95 -7.27
CA PRO A 351 -0.49 8.60 -7.56
C PRO A 351 -0.65 7.66 -6.38
N ILE A 352 -1.04 6.43 -6.69
CA ILE A 352 -1.13 5.33 -5.73
C ILE A 352 -0.07 4.29 -6.13
N THR A 353 0.79 3.93 -5.17
CA THR A 353 1.74 2.80 -5.30
C THR A 353 1.16 1.61 -4.54
N HIS A 354 1.10 0.43 -5.15
CA HIS A 354 0.40 -0.73 -4.61
C HIS A 354 1.18 -1.43 -3.48
N LEU A 355 2.49 -1.63 -3.67
CA LEU A 355 3.47 -2.25 -2.75
C LEU A 355 3.33 -3.75 -2.44
N ASP A 356 2.18 -4.36 -2.73
CA ASP A 356 1.92 -5.77 -2.44
C ASP A 356 1.27 -6.54 -3.60
N ILE A 357 1.76 -6.33 -4.83
CA ILE A 357 1.31 -7.11 -6.00
C ILE A 357 1.91 -8.51 -5.89
N SER A 358 1.05 -9.53 -5.82
CA SER A 358 1.40 -10.94 -5.75
C SER A 358 0.25 -11.80 -6.27
N PRO A 359 0.49 -13.08 -6.64
CA PRO A 359 -0.57 -13.97 -7.14
C PRO A 359 -1.77 -14.12 -6.20
N SER A 360 -1.60 -14.02 -4.88
CA SER A 360 -2.71 -14.10 -3.91
C SER A 360 -3.59 -12.86 -3.88
N ASN A 361 -3.07 -11.72 -4.37
CA ASN A 361 -3.76 -10.43 -4.42
C ASN A 361 -4.31 -10.11 -5.82
N ILE A 362 -4.30 -11.11 -6.72
CA ILE A 362 -4.81 -10.99 -8.10
C ILE A 362 -6.00 -11.94 -8.25
N PHE A 363 -7.21 -11.39 -8.35
CA PHE A 363 -8.44 -12.17 -8.48
C PHE A 363 -8.86 -12.37 -9.94
N LEU A 364 -9.69 -13.39 -10.15
CA LEU A 364 -10.24 -13.77 -11.44
C LEU A 364 -11.78 -13.58 -11.46
N LEU A 365 -12.26 -12.79 -12.42
CA LEU A 365 -13.70 -12.71 -12.73
C LEU A 365 -14.01 -13.54 -13.98
N GLU A 366 -14.79 -14.60 -13.82
CA GLU A 366 -15.32 -15.36 -14.95
C GLU A 366 -16.60 -14.75 -15.50
N HIS A 367 -16.77 -14.82 -16.82
CA HIS A 367 -17.94 -14.30 -17.54
C HIS A 367 -18.95 -15.38 -17.94
N GLY A 368 -18.91 -16.54 -17.27
CA GLY A 368 -19.89 -17.63 -17.42
C GLY A 368 -19.85 -18.42 -18.74
N ARG A 369 -19.09 -17.97 -19.75
CA ARG A 369 -18.82 -18.73 -20.99
C ARG A 369 -17.40 -19.25 -20.97
N ALA A 370 -17.22 -20.54 -21.27
CA ALA A 370 -15.91 -21.21 -21.33
C ALA A 370 -14.94 -20.57 -22.34
N THR A 371 -15.43 -19.76 -23.28
CA THR A 371 -14.64 -19.09 -24.33
C THR A 371 -14.18 -17.68 -23.96
N HIS A 372 -14.59 -17.12 -22.82
CA HIS A 372 -14.17 -15.78 -22.41
C HIS A 372 -12.99 -15.85 -21.45
N ARG A 373 -11.96 -15.04 -21.74
CA ARG A 373 -10.84 -14.84 -20.81
C ARG A 373 -11.36 -14.26 -19.50
N PRO A 374 -10.88 -14.71 -18.33
CA PRO A 374 -11.26 -14.09 -17.07
C PRO A 374 -10.78 -12.64 -17.05
N THR A 375 -11.52 -11.74 -16.42
CA THR A 375 -10.94 -10.45 -16.07
C THR A 375 -9.97 -10.65 -14.92
N ILE A 376 -8.74 -10.18 -15.09
CA ILE A 376 -7.71 -10.18 -14.06
C ILE A 376 -7.87 -8.91 -13.23
N VAL A 377 -7.93 -9.05 -11.90
CA VAL A 377 -8.31 -7.97 -10.99
C VAL A 377 -7.29 -7.83 -9.87
N LEU A 378 -6.57 -6.71 -9.86
CA LEU A 378 -5.66 -6.35 -8.78
C LEU A 378 -6.45 -5.92 -7.53
N SER A 379 -6.07 -6.43 -6.37
CA SER A 379 -6.74 -6.20 -5.10
C SER A 379 -5.76 -6.05 -3.94
N ASP A 380 -6.32 -5.75 -2.76
CA ASP A 380 -5.65 -5.56 -1.47
C ASP A 380 -4.78 -4.30 -1.41
N LEU A 381 -5.44 -3.18 -1.11
CA LEU A 381 -4.80 -1.88 -0.96
C LEU A 381 -4.30 -1.61 0.47
N GLY A 382 -4.17 -2.65 1.31
CA GLY A 382 -3.76 -2.50 2.72
C GLY A 382 -2.35 -1.90 2.87
N MET A 383 -1.43 -2.31 2.00
CA MET A 383 -0.06 -1.78 1.95
C MET A 383 0.08 -0.55 1.06
N SER A 384 -0.89 -0.31 0.18
CA SER A 384 -0.81 0.77 -0.79
C SER A 384 -0.79 2.14 -0.12
N PHE A 385 -0.18 3.11 -0.81
CA PHE A 385 -0.14 4.48 -0.33
C PHE A 385 -0.24 5.48 -1.48
N SER A 386 -0.69 6.68 -1.13
CA SER A 386 -0.44 7.90 -1.90
C SER A 386 0.26 8.88 -0.97
N GLU A 387 1.24 9.61 -1.46
CA GLU A 387 2.00 10.57 -0.65
C GLU A 387 1.06 11.52 0.11
N LEU A 388 1.43 11.84 1.35
CA LEU A 388 0.73 12.86 2.11
C LEU A 388 0.80 14.21 1.37
N GLU A 389 -0.28 14.98 1.45
CA GLU A 389 -0.22 16.38 1.04
C GLU A 389 0.72 17.10 1.99
N HIS A 390 1.88 17.49 1.48
CA HIS A 390 2.81 18.35 2.18
C HIS A 390 2.74 19.73 1.53
N ASP A 391 2.65 20.78 2.35
CA ASP A 391 3.25 22.06 1.94
C ASP A 391 4.72 21.73 1.61
N ALA A 392 5.28 22.24 0.51
CA ALA A 392 6.56 21.85 -0.11
C ALA A 392 7.84 21.81 0.78
N ALA A 393 7.72 22.01 2.10
CA ALA A 393 8.80 22.03 3.09
C ALA A 393 8.68 20.96 4.21
N GLY A 394 7.73 20.02 4.13
CA GLY A 394 7.65 18.85 5.02
C GLY A 394 8.50 17.67 4.51
N PRO A 395 9.08 16.83 5.40
CA PRO A 395 9.72 15.59 4.94
C PRO A 395 8.66 14.64 4.38
N SER A 396 8.89 14.09 3.19
CA SER A 396 7.99 13.10 2.58
C SER A 396 7.92 11.85 3.46
N ASP A 397 6.72 11.25 3.56
CA ASP A 397 6.53 9.95 4.19
C ASP A 397 7.09 8.80 3.31
N ASN A 398 7.27 9.07 2.02
CA ASN A 398 7.92 8.20 1.06
C ASN A 398 9.44 8.47 0.99
N PRO A 399 10.31 7.46 1.06
CA PRO A 399 10.04 6.01 1.20
C PRO A 399 10.09 5.49 2.62
N ILE A 400 10.55 6.32 3.57
CA ILE A 400 10.98 5.87 4.89
C ILE A 400 9.87 5.05 5.57
N GLU A 401 8.63 5.49 5.49
CA GLU A 401 7.53 4.87 6.25
C GLU A 401 6.90 3.66 5.55
N TYR A 402 7.31 3.39 4.31
CA TYR A 402 6.79 2.32 3.45
C TYR A 402 7.84 1.26 3.11
N THR A 403 9.06 1.44 3.61
CA THR A 403 10.14 0.49 3.49
C THR A 403 10.12 -0.49 4.65
N THR A 404 10.55 -1.72 4.39
CA THR A 404 10.73 -2.73 5.42
C THR A 404 12.15 -2.69 5.97
N ASP A 405 12.28 -2.85 7.29
CA ASP A 405 13.56 -3.07 7.97
C ASP A 405 14.05 -4.53 7.84
N THR A 406 13.17 -5.45 7.42
CA THR A 406 13.52 -6.84 7.14
C THR A 406 13.93 -7.02 5.69
N TYR A 407 15.09 -7.66 5.49
CA TYR A 407 15.50 -8.08 4.15
C TYR A 407 14.59 -9.22 3.70
N GLU A 408 13.72 -8.95 2.73
CA GLU A 408 12.76 -9.90 2.17
C GLU A 408 12.90 -9.97 0.67
N THR A 409 13.27 -11.14 0.17
CA THR A 409 13.81 -11.24 -1.18
C THR A 409 12.78 -11.14 -2.32
N ARG A 410 11.49 -11.23 -1.95
CA ARG A 410 10.36 -10.96 -2.83
C ARG A 410 10.13 -9.47 -3.09
N HIS A 411 10.61 -8.58 -2.21
CA HIS A 411 10.43 -7.14 -2.33
C HIS A 411 11.49 -6.55 -3.27
N PRO A 412 11.16 -5.49 -4.02
CA PRO A 412 12.18 -4.75 -4.75
C PRO A 412 13.22 -4.16 -3.79
N PRO A 413 14.48 -4.00 -4.24
CA PRO A 413 15.59 -3.39 -3.49
C PRO A 413 15.21 -2.14 -2.68
N GLU A 414 14.58 -1.17 -3.33
CA GLU A 414 14.30 0.14 -2.75
C GLU A 414 13.23 0.09 -1.66
N GLN A 415 12.38 -0.96 -1.66
CA GLN A 415 11.41 -1.20 -0.61
C GLN A 415 12.07 -1.79 0.65
N GLN A 416 13.34 -2.20 0.58
CA GLN A 416 14.11 -2.76 1.69
C GLN A 416 15.12 -1.73 2.19
N ARG A 417 15.14 -1.46 3.49
CA ARG A 417 16.14 -0.53 4.07
C ARG A 417 17.51 -1.19 4.12
N VAL A 418 18.32 -0.93 3.10
CA VAL A 418 19.73 -1.33 3.09
C VAL A 418 20.55 -0.30 3.89
N ARG A 419 21.18 -0.74 4.97
CA ARG A 419 22.04 0.13 5.81
C ARG A 419 23.11 0.80 4.94
N GLY A 420 23.19 2.13 5.03
CA GLY A 420 24.21 2.93 4.35
C GLY A 420 23.80 3.45 2.96
N ASN A 421 22.70 2.95 2.38
CA ASN A 421 22.18 3.48 1.12
C ASN A 421 21.20 4.65 1.36
N PRO A 422 21.21 5.68 0.50
CA PRO A 422 20.21 6.73 0.57
C PRO A 422 18.81 6.16 0.29
N PRO A 423 17.76 6.66 0.98
CA PRO A 423 16.39 6.24 0.73
C PRO A 423 15.98 6.60 -0.70
N VAL A 424 15.48 5.60 -1.44
CA VAL A 424 14.96 5.77 -2.81
C VAL A 424 13.43 5.82 -2.75
N PRO A 425 12.77 6.87 -3.26
CA PRO A 425 11.31 6.98 -3.27
C PRO A 425 10.65 5.76 -3.93
N LEU A 426 9.59 5.25 -3.30
CA LEU A 426 8.77 4.18 -3.85
C LEU A 426 7.75 4.79 -4.81
N ASP A 427 7.76 4.37 -6.06
CA ASP A 427 6.84 4.82 -7.09
C ASP A 427 6.38 3.67 -8.00
N GLU A 428 5.91 3.99 -9.21
CA GLU A 428 5.50 3.02 -10.22
C GLU A 428 6.58 1.98 -10.55
N LYS A 429 7.87 2.31 -10.42
CA LYS A 429 8.98 1.37 -10.67
C LYS A 429 8.99 0.25 -9.62
N THR A 430 8.55 0.55 -8.40
CA THR A 430 8.34 -0.43 -7.32
C THR A 430 7.28 -1.45 -7.72
N ASP A 431 6.14 -0.97 -8.24
CA ASP A 431 5.06 -1.84 -8.68
C ASP A 431 5.45 -2.64 -9.94
N ILE A 432 6.22 -2.04 -10.86
CA ILE A 432 6.75 -2.74 -12.05
C ILE A 432 7.61 -3.93 -11.66
N PHE A 433 8.48 -3.81 -10.64
CA PHE A 433 9.24 -4.95 -10.15
C PHE A 433 8.32 -6.08 -9.67
N ARG A 434 7.24 -5.74 -8.96
CA ARG A 434 6.28 -6.73 -8.46
C ARG A 434 5.43 -7.37 -9.55
N ILE A 435 5.07 -6.61 -10.59
CA ILE A 435 4.48 -7.17 -11.81
C ILE A 435 5.48 -8.16 -12.43
N GLY A 436 6.74 -7.75 -12.62
CA GLY A 436 7.81 -8.61 -13.14
C GLY A 436 7.97 -9.90 -12.33
N SER A 437 7.96 -9.80 -11.00
CA SER A 437 8.02 -10.95 -10.09
C SER A 437 6.84 -11.89 -10.29
N THR A 438 5.61 -11.37 -10.35
CA THR A 438 4.40 -12.17 -10.57
C THR A 438 4.46 -12.92 -11.91
N ILE A 439 4.89 -12.22 -12.98
CA ILE A 439 5.02 -12.84 -14.30
C ILE A 439 6.17 -13.85 -14.32
N TRP A 440 7.28 -13.58 -13.62
CA TRP A 440 8.37 -14.54 -13.46
C TRP A 440 7.88 -15.84 -12.81
N GLU A 441 7.05 -15.77 -11.77
CA GLU A 441 6.50 -16.95 -11.10
C GLU A 441 5.63 -17.79 -12.05
N LEU A 442 4.83 -17.13 -12.90
CA LEU A 442 4.04 -17.79 -13.94
C LEU A 442 4.91 -18.45 -15.02
N VAL A 443 6.00 -17.81 -15.44
CA VAL A 443 6.93 -18.37 -16.45
C VAL A 443 7.77 -19.50 -15.85
N ALA A 444 8.17 -19.38 -14.59
CA ALA A 444 8.97 -20.37 -13.87
C ALA A 444 8.14 -21.58 -13.40
N HIS A 445 6.80 -21.46 -13.37
CA HIS A 445 5.90 -22.39 -12.70
C HIS A 445 6.33 -22.62 -11.24
N SER A 446 6.62 -21.54 -10.53
CA SER A 446 7.16 -21.60 -9.18
C SER A 446 6.57 -20.51 -8.31
N TRP A 447 5.97 -20.89 -7.19
CA TRP A 447 5.65 -19.98 -6.10
C TRP A 447 6.83 -19.98 -5.13
N SER A 448 7.65 -18.94 -5.23
CA SER A 448 8.84 -18.81 -4.40
C SER A 448 8.58 -17.77 -3.31
N ASP A 449 8.60 -18.19 -2.05
CA ASP A 449 8.62 -17.24 -0.92
C ASP A 449 9.87 -16.34 -0.97
N LEU A 450 10.89 -16.75 -1.73
CA LEU A 450 12.11 -16.00 -1.95
C LEU A 450 12.01 -15.02 -3.14
N GLY A 451 10.88 -14.97 -3.83
CA GLY A 451 10.71 -14.13 -5.03
C GLY A 451 11.51 -14.65 -6.23
N PRO A 452 11.80 -13.75 -7.20
CA PRO A 452 12.48 -14.13 -8.43
C PRO A 452 13.96 -14.44 -8.16
N MET A 453 14.42 -15.56 -8.69
CA MET A 453 15.76 -16.10 -8.48
C MET A 453 16.57 -16.07 -9.79
N VAL A 454 17.88 -15.81 -9.68
CA VAL A 454 18.86 -15.83 -10.77
C VAL A 454 20.00 -16.79 -10.46
N GLU A 455 20.61 -17.36 -11.50
CA GLU A 455 21.78 -18.23 -11.35
C GLU A 455 23.04 -17.39 -11.13
N ASN A 456 23.76 -17.67 -10.05
CA ASN A 456 25.08 -17.11 -9.81
C ASN A 456 26.13 -17.99 -10.51
N ALA A 457 26.60 -17.54 -11.67
CA ALA A 457 27.60 -18.25 -12.48
C ALA A 457 28.90 -18.53 -11.70
N ALA A 458 29.34 -17.61 -10.84
CA ALA A 458 30.54 -17.80 -10.02
C ALA A 458 30.38 -18.90 -8.95
N LEU A 459 29.17 -19.10 -8.42
CA LEU A 459 28.85 -20.23 -7.53
C LEU A 459 28.75 -21.55 -8.30
N LYS A 460 28.19 -21.52 -9.51
CA LYS A 460 28.06 -22.68 -10.39
C LYS A 460 29.41 -23.31 -10.71
N ASP A 461 30.38 -22.50 -11.11
CA ASP A 461 31.73 -22.95 -11.48
C ASP A 461 32.50 -23.52 -10.27
N ARG A 462 32.22 -23.02 -9.06
CA ARG A 462 32.83 -23.51 -7.82
C ARG A 462 32.24 -24.84 -7.34
N LEU A 463 30.97 -25.07 -7.58
CA LEU A 463 30.26 -26.21 -7.00
C LEU A 463 30.42 -27.49 -7.82
N GLY A 464 30.80 -27.42 -9.11
CA GLY A 464 31.27 -28.52 -9.96
C GLY A 464 30.33 -29.72 -10.16
N ASN A 465 29.22 -29.78 -9.43
CA ASN A 465 28.30 -30.91 -9.33
C ASN A 465 26.86 -30.44 -9.64
N PRO A 466 26.16 -31.08 -10.58
CA PRO A 466 24.80 -30.71 -10.96
C PRO A 466 23.77 -30.78 -9.83
N ILE A 467 24.01 -31.54 -8.75
CA ILE A 467 23.13 -31.61 -7.57
C ILE A 467 23.14 -30.28 -6.78
N HIS A 468 24.20 -29.47 -6.90
CA HIS A 468 24.34 -28.20 -6.20
C HIS A 468 23.87 -26.98 -7.01
N ALA A 469 23.29 -27.16 -8.21
CA ALA A 469 22.82 -26.05 -9.04
C ALA A 469 21.72 -25.20 -8.36
N VAL A 470 20.91 -25.79 -7.47
CA VAL A 470 19.91 -25.05 -6.67
C VAL A 470 20.59 -24.13 -5.64
N ASN A 471 21.77 -24.52 -5.14
CA ASN A 471 22.55 -23.70 -4.20
C ASN A 471 23.26 -22.53 -4.88
N ALA A 472 23.31 -22.51 -6.21
CA ALA A 472 23.81 -21.38 -6.99
C ALA A 472 22.71 -20.34 -7.31
N LEU A 473 21.46 -20.56 -6.88
CA LEU A 473 20.39 -19.58 -7.06
C LEU A 473 20.51 -18.46 -6.01
N GLN A 474 20.44 -17.21 -6.47
CA GLN A 474 20.37 -16.04 -5.61
C GLN A 474 19.12 -15.23 -5.95
N PRO A 475 18.48 -14.61 -4.96
CA PRO A 475 17.37 -13.72 -5.25
C PRO A 475 17.84 -12.51 -6.05
N VAL A 476 17.07 -12.11 -7.06
CA VAL A 476 17.31 -10.88 -7.83
C VAL A 476 17.44 -9.69 -6.90
N SER A 477 16.69 -9.71 -5.80
CA SER A 477 16.72 -8.64 -4.83
C SER A 477 17.97 -8.62 -3.93
N GLY A 478 18.94 -9.50 -4.15
CA GLY A 478 20.14 -9.65 -3.30
C GLY A 478 21.45 -9.59 -4.06
N THR A 479 21.39 -9.52 -5.38
CA THR A 479 22.56 -9.51 -6.23
C THR A 479 23.05 -8.08 -6.45
N ASP A 480 24.31 -7.83 -6.10
CA ASP A 480 25.01 -6.59 -6.44
C ASP A 480 25.05 -6.41 -7.98
N ARG A 481 25.14 -5.16 -8.42
CA ARG A 481 24.95 -4.54 -9.75
C ARG A 481 25.50 -5.31 -10.97
N GLY A 482 26.41 -6.27 -10.80
CA GLY A 482 27.13 -6.96 -11.88
C GLY A 482 26.49 -8.23 -12.42
N LEU A 483 25.37 -8.71 -11.86
CA LEU A 483 24.79 -10.02 -12.18
C LEU A 483 23.52 -9.99 -13.04
N LEU A 484 23.02 -8.81 -13.46
CA LEU A 484 21.81 -8.69 -14.29
C LEU A 484 22.12 -8.32 -15.76
N THR A 485 23.14 -8.93 -16.36
CA THR A 485 23.34 -8.83 -17.83
C THR A 485 22.18 -9.50 -18.59
N GLU A 486 22.03 -9.21 -19.89
CA GLU A 486 21.04 -9.87 -20.76
C GLU A 486 21.12 -11.41 -20.68
N SER A 487 22.34 -11.92 -20.49
CA SER A 487 22.67 -13.33 -20.29
C SER A 487 22.47 -13.86 -18.87
N ALA A 488 22.24 -13.02 -17.85
CA ALA A 488 22.30 -13.38 -16.43
C ALA A 488 20.97 -13.26 -15.64
N VAL A 489 20.01 -12.45 -16.11
CA VAL A 489 18.62 -12.54 -15.58
C VAL A 489 17.82 -13.66 -16.26
N PHE A 490 18.19 -14.00 -17.49
CA PHE A 490 17.56 -15.03 -18.31
C PHE A 490 18.42 -16.22 -18.76
N PRO A 491 19.45 -16.68 -18.02
CA PRO A 491 19.61 -18.09 -17.85
C PRO A 491 18.60 -18.46 -16.76
N MET A 492 17.29 -18.34 -17.03
CA MET A 492 16.35 -19.22 -16.34
C MET A 492 17.01 -20.58 -16.45
N PRO A 493 17.48 -21.21 -15.35
CA PRO A 493 18.34 -22.36 -15.52
C PRO A 493 17.42 -23.36 -16.20
N SER A 494 17.71 -23.68 -17.46
CA SER A 494 16.87 -24.57 -18.25
C SER A 494 16.66 -25.90 -17.52
N ARG A 495 17.56 -26.20 -16.56
CA ARG A 495 17.48 -27.29 -15.59
C ARG A 495 16.68 -27.01 -14.31
N ALA A 496 16.69 -25.80 -13.75
CA ALA A 496 15.97 -25.49 -12.49
C ALA A 496 14.52 -25.06 -12.72
N TYR A 497 14.27 -24.33 -13.81
CA TYR A 497 12.93 -23.92 -14.24
C TYR A 497 12.68 -24.34 -15.69
N PRO A 498 12.61 -25.65 -15.99
CA PRO A 498 12.50 -26.16 -17.35
C PRO A 498 11.25 -25.66 -18.10
N ALA A 499 10.19 -25.30 -17.39
CA ALA A 499 8.99 -24.68 -17.96
C ALA A 499 9.30 -23.38 -18.71
N ALA A 500 10.27 -22.59 -18.21
CA ALA A 500 10.65 -21.30 -18.77
C ALA A 500 11.14 -21.38 -20.23
N ASN A 501 11.66 -22.54 -20.64
CA ASN A 501 12.14 -22.78 -22.01
C ASN A 501 11.01 -22.77 -23.05
N ALA A 502 9.76 -22.93 -22.61
CA ALA A 502 8.60 -22.98 -23.49
C ALA A 502 8.11 -21.60 -23.96
N TYR A 503 8.57 -20.53 -23.33
CA TYR A 503 8.03 -19.17 -23.53
C TYR A 503 8.93 -18.32 -24.43
N SER A 504 8.32 -17.39 -25.15
CA SER A 504 9.00 -16.51 -26.10
C SER A 504 10.17 -15.73 -25.48
N PRO A 505 11.24 -15.47 -26.26
CA PRO A 505 12.31 -14.56 -25.86
C PRO A 505 11.81 -13.16 -25.47
N GLU A 506 10.76 -12.68 -26.11
CA GLU A 506 10.17 -11.36 -25.89
C GLU A 506 9.52 -11.23 -24.51
N LEU A 507 8.70 -12.22 -24.11
CA LEU A 507 8.10 -12.25 -22.76
C LEU A 507 9.20 -12.22 -21.68
N LYS A 508 10.19 -13.08 -21.86
CA LYS A 508 11.37 -13.17 -20.98
C LYS A 508 12.12 -11.83 -20.92
N ARG A 509 12.39 -11.20 -22.06
CA ARG A 509 13.06 -9.89 -22.13
C ARG A 509 12.29 -8.82 -21.37
N LEU A 510 10.96 -8.78 -21.44
CA LEU A 510 10.17 -7.79 -20.70
C LEU A 510 10.14 -8.06 -19.19
N VAL A 511 9.99 -9.31 -18.77
CA VAL A 511 10.11 -9.70 -17.35
C VAL A 511 11.45 -9.24 -16.79
N ARG A 512 12.55 -9.42 -17.55
CA ARG A 512 13.89 -8.93 -17.16
C ARG A 512 13.89 -7.45 -16.84
N ARG A 513 13.39 -6.66 -17.79
CA ARG A 513 13.39 -5.20 -17.70
C ARG A 513 12.52 -4.70 -16.54
N CYS A 514 11.55 -5.48 -16.09
CA CYS A 514 10.79 -5.19 -14.88
C CYS A 514 11.60 -5.47 -13.61
N LEU A 515 12.46 -6.49 -13.64
CA LEU A 515 13.25 -6.99 -12.52
C LEU A 515 14.63 -6.34 -12.37
N GLU A 516 14.91 -5.25 -13.08
CA GLU A 516 16.17 -4.51 -12.90
C GLU A 516 16.35 -4.09 -11.44
N TRP A 517 17.57 -4.27 -10.93
CA TRP A 517 17.87 -3.97 -9.54
C TRP A 517 17.64 -2.47 -9.26
N ARG A 518 18.09 -1.58 -10.14
CA ARG A 518 17.85 -0.15 -9.95
C ARG A 518 16.48 0.26 -10.48
N ALA A 519 15.71 0.98 -9.66
CA ALA A 519 14.37 1.42 -10.01
C ALA A 519 14.37 2.30 -11.28
N GLU A 520 15.38 3.16 -11.45
CA GLU A 520 15.53 4.04 -12.61
C GLU A 520 15.87 3.31 -13.92
N GLU A 521 16.44 2.10 -13.84
CA GLU A 521 16.79 1.27 -15.01
C GLU A 521 15.61 0.40 -15.46
N ARG A 522 14.58 0.23 -14.61
CA ARG A 522 13.37 -0.53 -14.98
C ARG A 522 12.61 0.15 -16.09
N VAL A 523 11.94 -0.64 -16.92
CA VAL A 523 10.96 -0.16 -17.91
C VAL A 523 9.89 0.73 -17.24
N GLY A 524 9.32 1.72 -17.93
CA GLY A 524 8.18 2.51 -17.42
C GLY A 524 6.83 1.84 -17.72
N LEU A 525 5.76 2.21 -17.01
CA LEU A 525 4.42 1.61 -17.25
C LEU A 525 3.94 1.80 -18.70
N ALA A 526 4.08 3.02 -19.24
CA ALA A 526 3.67 3.33 -20.62
C ALA A 526 4.52 2.59 -21.66
N GLU A 527 5.83 2.50 -21.43
CA GLU A 527 6.73 1.77 -22.34
C GLU A 527 6.44 0.27 -22.32
N LEU A 528 6.19 -0.28 -21.13
CA LEU A 528 5.85 -1.69 -20.95
C LEU A 528 4.51 -2.04 -21.61
N GLU A 529 3.50 -1.19 -21.46
CA GLU A 529 2.22 -1.36 -22.15
C GLU A 529 2.40 -1.36 -23.67
N GLY A 530 3.16 -0.40 -24.21
CA GLY A 530 3.46 -0.33 -25.63
C GLY A 530 4.17 -1.57 -26.14
N ALA A 531 5.16 -2.09 -25.40
CA ALA A 531 5.87 -3.31 -25.77
C ALA A 531 4.97 -4.56 -25.75
N ILE A 532 4.08 -4.69 -24.76
CA ILE A 532 3.08 -5.77 -24.70
C ILE A 532 2.13 -5.68 -25.89
N GLN A 533 1.63 -4.48 -26.20
CA GLN A 533 0.69 -4.27 -27.30
C GLN A 533 1.34 -4.60 -28.66
N LEU A 534 2.56 -4.11 -28.91
CA LEU A 534 3.31 -4.42 -30.12
C LEU A 534 3.51 -5.94 -30.30
N PHE A 535 3.83 -6.66 -29.23
CA PHE A 535 3.97 -8.11 -29.28
C PHE A 535 2.63 -8.80 -29.64
N LEU A 536 1.54 -8.41 -28.99
CA LEU A 536 0.22 -9.00 -29.25
C LEU A 536 -0.36 -8.66 -30.63
N GLU A 537 0.01 -7.52 -31.20
CA GLU A 537 -0.35 -7.14 -32.58
C GLU A 537 0.45 -7.93 -33.61
N ALA A 538 1.74 -8.17 -33.35
CA ALA A 538 2.59 -9.00 -34.20
C ALA A 538 2.27 -10.51 -34.14
N ASN A 539 1.63 -10.97 -33.06
CA ASN A 539 1.32 -12.39 -32.81
C ASN A 539 -0.19 -12.59 -32.56
N PRO A 540 -1.03 -12.48 -33.60
CA PRO A 540 -2.50 -12.52 -33.46
C PRO A 540 -3.03 -13.87 -32.97
N ASP A 541 -2.31 -14.95 -33.19
CA ASP A 541 -2.57 -16.29 -32.65
C ASP A 541 -2.50 -16.29 -31.12
N VAL A 542 -1.44 -15.71 -30.54
CA VAL A 542 -1.34 -15.49 -29.08
C VAL A 542 -2.46 -14.56 -28.62
N ARG A 543 -2.77 -13.52 -29.38
CA ARG A 543 -3.84 -12.57 -29.01
C ARG A 543 -5.24 -13.19 -29.01
N THR A 544 -5.53 -14.18 -29.85
CA THR A 544 -6.88 -14.74 -30.03
C THR A 544 -7.09 -16.08 -29.34
N ASP A 545 -6.04 -16.72 -28.82
CA ASP A 545 -6.16 -17.96 -28.07
C ASP A 545 -6.98 -17.77 -26.78
N VAL A 546 -8.00 -18.59 -26.60
CA VAL A 546 -8.93 -18.56 -25.46
C VAL A 546 -8.84 -19.82 -24.62
N GLN A 547 -7.89 -20.72 -24.90
CA GLN A 547 -7.68 -21.92 -24.10
C GLN A 547 -7.11 -21.56 -22.73
N MET A 548 -7.96 -21.61 -21.71
CA MET A 548 -7.59 -21.23 -20.36
C MET A 548 -7.53 -22.46 -19.47
N PRO A 549 -6.38 -22.81 -18.87
CA PRO A 549 -6.27 -23.96 -18.00
C PRO A 549 -6.61 -23.57 -16.56
N LEU A 550 -7.67 -22.79 -16.36
CA LEU A 550 -8.03 -22.33 -15.02
C LEU A 550 -8.68 -23.47 -14.25
N PHE A 551 -8.13 -23.78 -13.09
CA PHE A 551 -8.83 -24.58 -12.09
C PHE A 551 -9.61 -23.63 -11.19
N THR A 552 -10.84 -23.32 -11.58
CA THR A 552 -11.74 -22.56 -10.72
C THR A 552 -12.68 -23.53 -9.99
N GLU A 553 -12.61 -23.52 -8.65
CA GLU A 553 -13.62 -24.22 -7.85
C GLU A 553 -14.92 -23.41 -7.85
N LYS A 554 -15.77 -23.68 -8.85
CA LYS A 554 -17.11 -23.11 -8.88
C LYS A 554 -18.01 -23.80 -7.86
N LYS A 555 -18.12 -23.23 -6.65
CA LYS A 555 -19.14 -23.65 -5.68
C LYS A 555 -20.42 -22.85 -5.95
N GLU A 556 -21.37 -23.46 -6.66
CA GLU A 556 -22.70 -22.85 -6.93
C GLU A 556 -23.62 -22.91 -5.71
N ARG A 557 -23.34 -23.83 -4.77
CA ARG A 557 -23.98 -23.93 -3.47
C ARG A 557 -22.93 -23.71 -2.39
N PHE A 558 -23.26 -22.85 -1.43
CA PHE A 558 -22.47 -22.66 -0.22
C PHE A 558 -23.29 -23.18 0.94
N GLU A 559 -22.73 -24.11 1.71
CA GLU A 559 -23.23 -24.41 3.04
C GLU A 559 -22.97 -23.18 3.92
N LEU A 560 -24.02 -22.63 4.54
CA LEU A 560 -23.91 -21.45 5.38
C LEU A 560 -22.97 -21.74 6.56
N GLY A 561 -21.94 -20.92 6.71
CA GLY A 561 -20.94 -21.11 7.76
C GLY A 561 -19.92 -22.22 7.48
N ALA A 562 -19.91 -22.78 6.26
CA ALA A 562 -18.88 -23.74 5.88
C ALA A 562 -17.49 -23.11 5.88
N GLU A 563 -16.53 -23.89 6.36
CA GLU A 563 -15.13 -23.51 6.24
C GLU A 563 -14.69 -23.62 4.79
N PHE A 564 -13.75 -22.78 4.41
CA PHE A 564 -13.00 -23.01 3.19
C PHE A 564 -12.15 -24.25 3.40
N GLU A 565 -12.51 -25.36 2.76
CA GLU A 565 -11.58 -26.48 2.58
C GLU A 565 -10.37 -25.92 1.84
N SER A 566 -9.25 -25.76 2.55
CA SER A 566 -7.98 -25.52 1.89
C SER A 566 -7.67 -26.78 1.09
N GLY A 567 -8.09 -26.81 -0.17
CA GLY A 567 -7.66 -27.81 -1.13
C GLY A 567 -6.17 -27.63 -1.43
N VAL A 568 -5.32 -27.90 -0.45
CA VAL A 568 -3.94 -28.43 -0.46
C VAL A 568 -3.52 -28.50 1.01
N GLY A 569 -3.54 -29.71 1.59
CA GLY A 569 -2.93 -29.97 2.89
C GLY A 569 -1.41 -29.95 2.80
N LEU A 570 -0.80 -28.76 2.71
CA LEU A 570 0.63 -28.58 3.01
C LEU A 570 0.74 -28.29 4.51
N ARG A 571 0.84 -29.36 5.30
CA ARG A 571 1.30 -29.28 6.69
C ARG A 571 2.64 -28.54 6.69
N ARG A 572 2.67 -27.30 7.18
CA ARG A 572 3.91 -26.70 7.70
C ARG A 572 4.39 -27.61 8.83
N ARG A 573 5.34 -28.51 8.53
CA ARG A 573 6.11 -29.17 9.58
C ARG A 573 7.00 -28.10 10.20
N ARG A 574 6.91 -28.02 11.52
CA ARG A 574 7.76 -27.18 12.39
C ARG A 574 9.23 -27.48 12.18
#